data_AF-A0A356V3J3-F1
#
_entry.id   AF-A0A356V3J3-F1
#
_cell.length_a   1.000
_cell.length_b   1.000
_cell.length_c   1.000
_cell.angle_alpha   90.00
_cell.angle_beta   90.00
_cell.angle_gamma   90.00
#
_symmetry.space_group_name_H-M   'P 1'
#
loop_
_entity.id
_entity.type
_entity.pdbx_description
1 polymer ?
#
loop_
_entity_poly.entity_id
_entity_poly.type
_entity_poly.pdbx_seq_one_letter_code
_entity_poly.pdbx_strand_id
1 'polypeptide(L)'
;MAYLAPPEFVTKMVDAGESKVFMSTKDTLIRSYMAGAILALAAVFAITINVNTGQPLAGAVLFPVGFVLLYLLGFDLLTGVFMLVPLALIDKRPGVTVGGMLRNWG
;
A
#
# COMPACT_ATOMS: atom_id res chain seq x y z
N MET A 1 2.68 -13.93 21.11
CA MET A 1 1.86 -14.37 19.95
C MET A 1 1.74 -13.20 19.00
N ALA A 2 2.13 -13.37 17.74
CA ALA A 2 2.09 -12.33 16.71
C ALA A 2 0.68 -12.06 16.15
N TYR A 3 -0.36 -12.34 16.93
CA TYR A 3 -1.77 -12.13 16.56
C TYR A 3 -2.34 -11.07 17.48
N LEU A 4 -2.89 -10.02 16.88
CA LEU A 4 -3.67 -8.99 17.55
C LEU A 4 -5.13 -9.43 17.61
N ALA A 5 -5.83 -9.07 18.66
CA ALA A 5 -7.28 -9.23 18.67
C ALA A 5 -7.90 -8.32 17.58
N PRO A 6 -9.03 -8.70 16.96
CA PRO A 6 -9.64 -7.89 15.90
C PRO A 6 -9.85 -6.40 16.27
N PRO A 7 -10.28 -6.03 17.50
CA PRO A 7 -10.38 -4.63 17.89
C PRO A 7 -9.05 -3.87 17.83
N GLU A 8 -7.97 -4.48 18.33
CA GLU A 8 -6.63 -3.89 18.31
C GLU A 8 -6.10 -3.73 16.89
N PHE A 9 -6.40 -4.69 16.02
CA PHE A 9 -6.01 -4.64 14.61
C PHE A 9 -6.70 -3.48 13.88
N VAL A 10 -8.00 -3.29 14.11
CA VAL A 10 -8.77 -2.17 13.53
C VAL A 10 -8.18 -0.84 13.97
N THR A 11 -7.87 -0.66 15.26
CA THR A 11 -7.23 0.56 15.75
C THR A 11 -5.92 0.85 15.02
N LYS A 12 -5.06 -0.16 14.83
CA LYS A 12 -3.80 0.02 14.09
C LYS A 12 -4.01 0.38 12.62
N MET A 13 -5.02 -0.16 11.96
CA MET A 13 -5.35 0.21 10.58
C MET A 13 -5.78 1.68 10.48
N VAL A 14 -6.60 2.14 11.42
CA VAL A 14 -7.05 3.54 11.50
C VAL A 14 -5.87 4.47 11.77
N ASP A 15 -5.01 4.14 12.74
CA ASP A 15 -3.80 4.91 13.06
C ASP A 15 -2.86 5.01 11.86
N ALA A 16 -2.71 3.91 11.10
CA ALA A 16 -1.95 3.91 9.86
C ALA A 16 -2.57 4.86 8.83
N GLY A 17 -3.89 4.83 8.65
CA GLY A 17 -4.61 5.75 7.76
C GLY A 17 -4.40 7.22 8.13
N GLU A 18 -4.52 7.55 9.42
CA GLU A 18 -4.27 8.89 9.95
C GLU A 18 -2.86 9.38 9.61
N SER A 19 -1.84 8.53 9.82
CA SER A 19 -0.46 8.87 9.50
C SER A 19 -0.24 9.17 8.00
N LYS A 20 -0.96 8.51 7.11
CA LYS A 20 -0.88 8.77 5.66
C LYS A 20 -1.54 10.09 5.30
N VAL A 21 -2.66 10.44 5.92
CA VAL A 21 -3.35 11.72 5.67
C VAL A 21 -2.44 12.91 5.94
N PHE A 22 -1.65 12.86 7.00
CA PHE A 22 -0.76 13.95 7.42
C PHE A 22 0.62 13.94 6.78
N MET A 23 0.90 12.97 5.90
CA MET A 23 2.18 12.92 5.18
C MET A 23 2.36 14.13 4.26
N SER A 24 3.59 14.64 4.16
CA SER A 24 3.88 15.76 3.26
C SER A 24 3.65 15.36 1.81
N THR A 25 3.16 16.27 0.96
CA THR A 25 2.91 15.96 -0.47
C THR A 25 4.17 15.45 -1.17
N LYS A 26 5.35 16.00 -0.80
CA LYS A 26 6.65 15.55 -1.32
C LYS A 26 6.90 14.08 -0.99
N ASP A 27 6.70 13.69 0.27
CA ASP A 27 6.94 12.31 0.69
C ASP A 27 5.92 11.36 0.08
N THR A 28 4.64 11.77 0.00
CA THR A 28 3.59 11.00 -0.69
C THR A 28 3.96 10.74 -2.15
N LEU A 29 4.43 11.75 -2.89
CA LEU A 29 4.83 11.60 -4.29
C LEU A 29 6.05 10.69 -4.46
N ILE A 30 7.08 10.87 -3.63
CA ILE A 30 8.30 10.04 -3.71
C ILE A 30 7.95 8.58 -3.39
N ARG A 31 7.22 8.34 -2.31
CA ARG A 31 6.86 6.98 -1.88
C ARG A 31 5.94 6.28 -2.87
N SER A 32 4.96 6.98 -3.43
CA SER A 32 4.04 6.40 -4.41
C SER A 32 4.73 6.10 -5.75
N TYR A 33 5.66 6.95 -6.19
CA TYR A 33 6.46 6.69 -7.39
C TYR A 33 7.36 5.47 -7.21
N MET A 34 8.07 5.39 -6.07
CA MET A 34 8.91 4.22 -5.74
C MET A 34 8.08 2.95 -5.64
N ALA A 35 6.87 3.02 -5.06
CA ALA A 35 5.97 1.88 -5.00
C ALA A 35 5.55 1.40 -6.38
N GLY A 36 5.18 2.33 -7.27
CA GLY A 36 4.85 2.03 -8.66
C GLY A 36 6.01 1.40 -9.43
N ALA A 37 7.23 1.93 -9.27
CA ALA A 37 8.42 1.40 -9.93
C ALA A 37 8.72 -0.05 -9.50
N ILE A 38 8.68 -0.35 -8.20
CA ILE A 38 8.89 -1.70 -7.69
C ILE A 38 7.82 -2.66 -8.19
N LEU A 39 6.55 -2.24 -8.18
CA LEU A 39 5.46 -3.09 -8.64
C LEU A 39 5.52 -3.36 -10.14
N ALA A 40 5.94 -2.37 -10.94
CA ALA A 40 6.18 -2.55 -12.37
C ALA A 40 7.29 -3.57 -12.65
N LEU A 41 8.39 -3.51 -11.89
CA LEU A 41 9.47 -4.51 -11.98
C LEU A 41 8.97 -5.91 -11.59
N ALA A 42 8.16 -6.03 -10.53
CA ALA A 42 7.56 -7.31 -10.14
C ALA A 42 6.60 -7.86 -11.21
N ALA A 43 5.84 -7.00 -11.89
CA ALA A 43 4.97 -7.39 -12.99
C ALA A 43 5.79 -7.92 -14.19
N VAL A 44 6.84 -7.19 -14.60
CA VAL A 44 7.74 -7.64 -15.67
C VAL A 44 8.37 -8.98 -15.31
N PHE A 45 8.85 -9.13 -14.08
CA PHE A 45 9.40 -10.40 -13.58
C PHE A 45 8.40 -11.55 -13.69
N ALA A 46 7.16 -11.38 -13.22
CA ALA A 46 6.12 -12.40 -13.31
C ALA A 46 5.76 -12.76 -14.77
N ILE A 47 5.70 -11.77 -15.66
CA ILE A 47 5.49 -11.97 -17.09
C ILE A 47 6.66 -12.77 -17.69
N THR A 48 7.91 -12.43 -17.36
CA THR A 48 9.10 -13.15 -17.83
C THR A 48 9.08 -14.62 -17.40
N ILE A 49 8.68 -14.91 -16.16
CA ILE A 49 8.52 -16.30 -15.70
C ILE A 49 7.46 -17.02 -16.55
N ASN A 50 6.30 -16.41 -16.76
CA ASN A 50 5.25 -17.02 -17.57
C ASN A 50 5.71 -17.30 -19.01
N VAL A 51 6.31 -16.30 -19.68
CA VAL A 51 6.78 -16.42 -21.07
C VAL A 51 7.88 -17.48 -21.21
N ASN A 52 8.83 -17.54 -20.28
CA ASN A 52 9.97 -18.48 -20.38
C ASN A 52 9.61 -19.91 -19.96
N THR A 53 8.60 -20.10 -19.10
CA THR A 53 8.24 -21.43 -18.57
C THR A 53 6.97 -21.99 -19.19
N GLY A 54 6.13 -21.16 -19.80
CA GLY A 54 4.77 -21.52 -20.22
C GLY A 54 3.84 -21.84 -19.05
N GLN A 55 4.21 -21.50 -17.80
CA GLN A 55 3.45 -21.78 -16.59
C GLN A 55 2.94 -20.48 -15.92
N PRO A 56 1.70 -20.07 -16.20
CA PRO A 56 1.11 -18.86 -15.61
C PRO A 56 1.07 -18.89 -14.08
N LEU A 57 0.89 -20.06 -13.47
CA LEU A 57 0.84 -20.19 -12.01
C LEU A 57 2.19 -19.84 -11.35
N ALA A 58 3.31 -20.13 -12.01
CA ALA A 58 4.63 -19.81 -11.48
C ALA A 58 4.83 -18.28 -11.42
N GLY A 59 4.41 -17.56 -12.46
CA GLY A 59 4.42 -16.10 -12.46
C GLY A 59 3.51 -15.51 -11.38
N ALA A 60 2.30 -16.06 -11.21
CA ALA A 60 1.34 -15.60 -10.22
C ALA A 60 1.82 -15.79 -8.78
N VAL A 61 2.46 -16.93 -8.46
CA VAL A 61 3.01 -17.21 -7.12
C VAL A 61 4.20 -16.32 -6.80
N LEU A 62 4.98 -15.90 -7.81
CA LEU A 62 6.17 -15.08 -7.63
C LEU A 62 5.90 -13.57 -7.65
N PHE A 63 4.83 -13.12 -8.30
CA PHE A 63 4.42 -11.70 -8.33
C PHE A 63 4.37 -11.00 -6.96
N PRO A 64 3.89 -11.63 -5.86
CA PRO A 64 3.85 -11.02 -4.53
C PRO A 64 5.20 -10.52 -3.99
N VAL A 65 6.34 -10.92 -4.56
CA VAL A 65 7.66 -10.39 -4.21
C VAL A 65 7.70 -8.86 -4.26
N GLY A 66 6.98 -8.24 -5.20
CA GLY A 66 6.85 -6.79 -5.28
C GLY A 66 6.26 -6.20 -4.00
N PHE A 67 5.13 -6.73 -3.53
CA PHE A 67 4.47 -6.28 -2.30
C PHE A 67 5.33 -6.49 -1.06
N VAL A 68 6.07 -7.59 -0.98
CA VAL A 68 7.01 -7.83 0.14
C VAL A 68 8.07 -6.72 0.18
N LEU A 69 8.64 -6.34 -0.97
CA LEU A 69 9.61 -5.25 -1.05
C LEU A 69 8.99 -3.90 -0.67
N LEU A 70 7.75 -3.63 -1.09
CA LEU A 70 7.05 -2.41 -0.68
C LEU A 70 6.93 -2.29 0.84
N TYR A 71 6.51 -3.37 1.51
CA TYR A 71 6.39 -3.39 2.97
C TYR A 71 7.74 -3.26 3.68
N LEU A 72 8.77 -3.97 3.22
CA LEU A 72 10.11 -3.92 3.83
C LEU A 72 10.78 -2.55 3.68
N LEU A 73 10.56 -1.88 2.56
CA LEU A 73 11.11 -0.55 2.28
C LEU A 73 10.19 0.59 2.79
N GLY A 74 9.01 0.25 3.30
CA GLY A 74 8.06 1.21 3.85
C GLY A 74 7.45 2.14 2.80
N PHE A 75 7.33 1.69 1.55
CA PHE A 75 6.68 2.44 0.48
C PHE A 75 5.18 2.25 0.46
N ASP A 76 4.47 3.31 0.10
CA ASP A 76 3.01 3.36 0.14
C ASP A 76 2.43 3.19 -1.25
N LEU A 77 1.73 2.07 -1.45
CA LEU A 77 0.97 1.82 -2.67
C LEU A 77 -0.41 2.47 -2.58
N LEU A 78 -0.86 3.07 -3.69
CA LEU A 78 -2.14 3.77 -3.77
C LEU A 78 -3.33 2.92 -3.31
N THR A 79 -3.37 1.63 -3.66
CA THR A 79 -4.45 0.72 -3.24
C THR A 79 -4.51 0.53 -1.73
N GLY A 80 -3.35 0.51 -1.04
CA GLY A 80 -3.30 0.50 0.42
C GLY A 80 -3.79 1.81 1.02
N VAL A 81 -3.43 2.94 0.42
CA VAL A 81 -3.90 4.27 0.84
C VAL A 81 -5.42 4.41 0.65
N PHE A 82 -5.98 3.87 -0.44
CA PHE A 82 -7.43 3.80 -0.68
C PHE A 82 -8.18 3.00 0.38
N MET A 83 -7.53 2.02 1.01
CA MET A 83 -8.11 1.27 2.12
C MET A 83 -7.97 2.04 3.44
N LEU A 84 -6.76 2.49 3.78
CA LEU A 84 -6.46 2.96 5.14
C LEU A 84 -6.99 4.37 5.41
N VAL A 85 -6.89 5.29 4.45
CA VAL A 85 -7.27 6.69 4.66
C VAL A 85 -8.77 6.87 4.92
N PRO A 86 -9.70 6.20 4.19
CA PRO A 86 -11.11 6.28 4.49
C PRO A 86 -11.46 5.80 5.90
N LEU A 87 -10.73 4.80 6.44
CA LEU A 87 -10.97 4.32 7.80
C LEU A 87 -10.68 5.41 8.84
N ALA A 88 -9.61 6.18 8.66
CA ALA A 88 -9.30 7.33 9.52
C ALA A 88 -10.36 8.45 9.44
N LEU A 89 -10.94 8.64 8.26
CA LEU A 89 -12.04 9.59 8.06
C LEU A 89 -13.34 9.10 8.73
N ILE A 90 -13.69 7.82 8.57
CA ILE A 90 -14.89 7.20 9.17
C ILE A 90 -14.80 7.19 10.70
N ASP A 91 -13.60 6.93 11.24
CA ASP A 91 -13.30 7.00 12.68
C ASP A 91 -13.28 8.45 13.21
N LYS A 92 -13.42 9.46 12.34
CA LYS A 92 -13.43 10.89 12.67
C LYS A 92 -12.15 11.36 13.35
N ARG A 93 -11.00 10.89 12.85
CA ARG A 93 -9.70 11.31 13.40
C ARG A 93 -9.52 12.84 13.31
N PRO A 94 -9.01 13.50 14.37
CA PRO A 94 -8.88 14.94 14.40
C PRO A 94 -8.06 15.46 13.22
N GLY A 95 -8.58 16.42 12.46
CA GLY A 95 -7.89 17.03 11.31
C GLY A 95 -7.92 16.20 10.02
N VAL A 96 -8.42 14.96 10.04
CA VAL A 96 -8.66 14.19 8.82
C VAL A 96 -9.91 14.72 8.13
N THR A 97 -9.75 15.20 6.90
CA THR A 97 -10.82 15.78 6.09
C THR A 97 -10.93 15.07 4.75
N VAL A 98 -12.09 15.17 4.09
CA VAL A 98 -12.27 14.70 2.71
C VAL A 98 -11.24 15.32 1.77
N GLY A 99 -10.91 16.62 1.95
CA GLY A 99 -9.87 17.29 1.18
C GLY A 99 -8.47 16.70 1.42
N GLY A 100 -8.12 16.37 2.66
CA GLY A 100 -6.87 15.69 3.01
C GLY A 100 -6.76 14.28 2.43
N MET A 101 -7.88 13.56 2.36
CA MET A 101 -7.99 12.27 1.69
C MET A 101 -7.76 12.39 0.18
N LEU A 102 -8.52 13.28 -0.50
CA LEU A 102 -8.42 13.46 -1.94
C LEU A 102 -7.02 13.91 -2.36
N ARG A 103 -6.35 14.80 -1.60
CA ARG A 103 -4.95 15.17 -1.83
C ARG A 103 -4.00 13.97 -1.85
N ASN A 104 -4.23 12.96 -1.01
CA ASN A 104 -3.41 11.77 -0.98
C ASN A 104 -3.69 10.81 -2.15
N TRP A 105 -4.80 11.00 -2.86
CA TRP A 105 -5.24 10.15 -3.96
C TRP A 105 -4.86 10.70 -5.34
N GLY A 106 -4.44 11.97 -5.42
CA GLY A 106 -4.13 12.67 -6.66
C GLY A 106 -4.98 13.92 -6.79
#